data_AF-A0A3S3UTJ3-F1
#
_entry.id   AF-A0A3S3UTJ3-F1
#
_cell.length_a   1.000
_cell.length_b   1.000
_cell.length_c   1.000
_cell.angle_alpha   90.00
_cell.angle_beta   90.00
_cell.angle_gamma   90.00
#
_symmetry.space_group_name_H-M   'P 1'
#
loop_
_entity.id
_entity.type
_entity.pdbx_description
1 polymer ?
#
loop_
_entity_poly.entity_id
_entity_poly.type
_entity_poly.pdbx_seq_one_letter_code
_entity_poly.pdbx_strand_id
1 'polypeptide(L)'
;MLYLLALLIGVVAGLRAGTALAVTAWGAWLGWLPVAGSWASFMGHWIAVGISTILGVAELITDQLPSTPSRKVPQQFGARVIIGAFCGAVLGATGGATIGGLIAGAIG
;
A
#
# COMPACT_ATOMS: atom_id res chain seq x y z
N MET A 1 -7.20 -3.44 -16.43
CA MET A 1 -6.77 -2.27 -15.66
C MET A 1 -6.49 -2.60 -14.19
N LEU A 2 -7.45 -3.18 -13.44
CA LEU A 2 -7.32 -3.43 -12.00
C LEU A 2 -6.07 -4.22 -11.59
N TYR A 3 -5.80 -5.37 -12.23
CA TYR A 3 -4.61 -6.17 -11.92
C TYR A 3 -3.28 -5.47 -12.25
N LEU A 4 -3.27 -4.61 -13.29
CA LEU A 4 -2.09 -3.82 -13.62
C LEU A 4 -1.84 -2.76 -12.55
N LEU A 5 -2.89 -2.05 -12.09
CA LEU A 5 -2.76 -1.09 -10.99
C LEU A 5 -2.36 -1.77 -9.68
N ALA A 6 -2.91 -2.96 -9.41
CA ALA A 6 -2.54 -3.77 -8.25
C ALA A 6 -1.07 -4.23 -8.31
N LEU A 7 -0.59 -4.66 -9.47
CA LEU A 7 0.82 -4.98 -9.69
C LEU A 7 1.71 -3.75 -9.50
N LEU A 8 1.33 -2.61 -10.10
CA LEU A 8 2.11 -1.38 -10.00
C LEU A 8 2.17 -0.84 -8.56
N ILE A 9 1.08 -0.93 -7.79
CA ILE A 9 1.14 -0.54 -6.37
C ILE A 9 2.02 -1.50 -5.56
N GLY A 10 2.05 -2.79 -5.94
CA GLY A 10 3.01 -3.76 -5.40
C GLY A 10 4.44 -3.31 -5.61
N VAL A 11 4.81 -2.96 -6.85
CA VAL A 11 6.15 -2.44 -7.19
C VAL A 11 6.50 -1.21 -6.36
N VAL A 12 5.55 -0.28 -6.20
CA VAL A 12 5.74 0.89 -5.33
C VAL A 12 5.95 0.48 -3.88
N ALA A 13 5.18 -0.48 -3.36
CA ALA A 13 5.34 -1.00 -1.99
C ALA A 13 6.67 -1.74 -1.80
N GLY A 14 7.13 -2.48 -2.81
CA GLY A 14 8.43 -3.15 -2.86
C GLY A 14 9.60 -2.18 -2.77
N LEU A 15 9.44 -0.98 -3.34
CA LEU A 15 10.39 0.12 -3.17
C LEU A 15 10.23 0.76 -1.79
N ARG A 16 9.00 1.18 -1.45
CA ARG A 16 8.65 2.03 -0.30
C ARG A 16 7.22 1.73 0.17
N ALA A 17 7.09 0.89 1.20
CA ALA A 17 5.83 0.36 1.70
C ALA A 17 4.92 1.44 2.29
N GLY A 18 5.47 2.33 3.10
CA GLY A 18 4.71 3.43 3.72
C GLY A 18 4.12 4.36 2.65
N THR A 19 4.87 4.59 1.57
CA THR A 19 4.39 5.41 0.45
C THR A 19 3.21 4.76 -0.28
N ALA A 20 3.26 3.44 -0.54
CA ALA A 20 2.14 2.73 -1.17
C ALA A 20 0.86 2.78 -0.32
N LEU A 21 0.99 2.62 1.00
CA LEU A 21 -0.14 2.71 1.93
C LEU A 21 -0.77 4.11 1.92
N ALA A 22 0.06 5.15 1.95
CA ALA A 22 -0.39 6.54 1.88
C ALA A 22 -1.15 6.82 0.58
N VAL A 23 -0.60 6.44 -0.57
CA VAL A 23 -1.24 6.63 -1.88
C VAL A 23 -2.59 5.91 -1.94
N THR A 24 -2.67 4.70 -1.40
CA THR A 24 -3.91 3.91 -1.38
C THR A 24 -4.98 4.56 -0.50
N ALA A 25 -4.62 5.04 0.69
CA ALA A 25 -5.53 5.74 1.59
C ALA A 25 -6.01 7.08 1.00
N TRP A 26 -5.09 7.87 0.42
CA TRP A 26 -5.44 9.13 -0.25
C TRP A 26 -6.32 8.90 -1.48
N GLY A 27 -6.05 7.87 -2.30
CA GLY A 27 -6.89 7.52 -3.44
C GLY A 27 -8.31 7.12 -3.01
N ALA A 28 -8.45 6.45 -1.88
CA ALA A 28 -9.76 6.15 -1.29
C ALA A 28 -10.46 7.40 -0.75
N TRP A 29 -9.74 8.27 -0.03
CA TRP A 29 -10.27 9.52 0.53
C TRP A 29 -10.73 10.52 -0.54
N LEU A 30 -9.96 10.67 -1.62
CA LEU A 30 -10.29 11.54 -2.75
C LEU A 30 -11.37 10.95 -3.68
N GLY A 31 -11.84 9.73 -3.42
CA GLY A 31 -12.85 9.06 -4.22
C GLY A 31 -12.34 8.50 -5.56
N TRP A 32 -11.03 8.48 -5.80
CA TRP A 32 -10.44 7.87 -7.00
C TRP A 32 -10.55 6.34 -6.97
N LEU A 33 -10.54 5.78 -5.76
CA LEU A 33 -10.79 4.36 -5.50
C LEU A 33 -12.19 4.22 -4.92
N PRO A 34 -13.18 3.73 -5.69
CA PRO A 34 -14.55 3.53 -5.21
C PRO A 34 -14.60 2.29 -4.29
N VAL A 35 -14.02 2.41 -3.10
CA VAL A 35 -13.99 1.38 -2.05
C VAL A 35 -15.23 1.42 -1.15
N ALA A 36 -16.11 2.40 -1.34
CA ALA A 36 -17.37 2.51 -0.61
C ALA A 36 -18.24 1.26 -0.83
N GLY A 37 -18.82 0.72 0.25
CA GLY A 37 -19.59 -0.53 0.21
C GLY A 37 -18.76 -1.82 0.16
N SER A 38 -17.43 -1.70 0.13
CA SER A 38 -16.51 -2.84 0.28
C SER A 38 -15.93 -2.91 1.71
N TRP A 39 -15.30 -4.03 2.03
CA TRP A 39 -14.52 -4.18 3.27
C TRP A 39 -13.38 -3.14 3.38
N ALA A 40 -12.89 -2.61 2.25
CA ALA A 40 -11.78 -1.65 2.19
C ALA A 40 -12.23 -0.19 2.38
N SER A 41 -13.51 0.06 2.64
CA SER A 41 -14.10 1.38 2.89
C SER A 41 -13.32 2.21 3.94
N PHE A 42 -12.79 1.55 4.97
CA PHE A 42 -12.03 2.21 6.03
C PHE A 42 -10.74 2.92 5.55
N MET A 43 -10.21 2.57 4.37
CA MET A 43 -9.08 3.31 3.76
C MET A 43 -9.44 4.74 3.40
N GLY A 44 -10.72 5.01 3.15
CA GLY A 44 -11.25 6.36 2.93
C GLY A 44 -11.61 7.09 4.23
N HIS A 45 -11.13 6.66 5.41
CA HIS A 45 -11.35 7.39 6.67
C HIS A 45 -10.16 8.31 6.99
N TRP A 46 -10.40 9.51 7.54
CA TRP A 46 -9.35 10.51 7.80
C TRP A 46 -8.23 9.97 8.71
N ILE A 47 -8.57 9.10 9.66
CA ILE A 47 -7.61 8.41 10.53
C ILE A 47 -6.68 7.51 9.71
N ALA A 48 -7.21 6.72 8.77
CA ALA A 48 -6.40 5.86 7.92
C ALA A 48 -5.44 6.67 7.04
N VAL A 49 -5.93 7.79 6.48
CA VAL A 49 -5.12 8.75 5.72
C VAL A 49 -4.00 9.32 6.60
N GLY A 50 -4.33 9.77 7.81
CA GLY A 50 -3.37 10.33 8.76
C GLY A 50 -2.27 9.34 9.15
N ILE A 51 -2.65 8.13 9.59
CA ILE A 51 -1.70 7.07 9.98
C ILE A 51 -0.82 6.68 8.79
N SER A 52 -1.42 6.45 7.62
CA SER A 52 -0.67 6.03 6.43
C SER A 52 0.30 7.12 5.96
N THR A 53 -0.10 8.39 6.07
CA THR A 53 0.77 9.52 5.76
C THR A 53 1.95 9.60 6.73
N ILE A 54 1.71 9.47 8.04
CA ILE A 54 2.77 9.44 9.04
C ILE A 54 3.74 8.29 8.75
N LEU A 55 3.24 7.11 8.41
CA LEU A 55 4.08 5.96 8.08
C LEU A 55 4.94 6.22 6.82
N GLY A 56 4.37 6.82 5.78
CA GLY A 56 5.11 7.20 4.57
C GLY A 56 6.16 8.27 4.80
N VAL A 57 5.88 9.25 5.67
CA VAL A 57 6.85 10.29 6.06
C VAL A 57 7.94 9.71 6.95
N ALA A 58 7.60 8.83 7.90
CA ALA A 58 8.58 8.14 8.72
C ALA A 58 9.53 7.31 7.85
N GLU A 59 9.01 6.56 6.88
CA GLU A 59 9.82 5.81 5.91
C GLU A 59 10.78 6.74 5.13
N LEU A 60 10.28 7.88 4.60
CA LEU A 60 11.11 8.91 3.94
C LEU A 60 12.27 9.38 4.81
N ILE A 61 12.00 9.67 6.08
CA ILE A 61 13.00 10.17 7.02
C ILE A 61 14.01 9.06 7.29
N THR A 62 13.56 7.87 7.66
CA THR A 62 14.45 6.74 8.01
C THR A 62 15.35 6.32 6.85
N ASP A 63 14.88 6.45 5.60
CA ASP A 63 15.66 6.14 4.40
C ASP A 63 16.88 7.06 4.22
N GLN A 64 16.85 8.27 4.81
CA GLN A 64 17.89 9.30 4.68
C GLN A 64 18.87 9.32 5.86
N LEU A 65 18.57 8.64 6.98
CA LEU A 65 19.46 8.64 8.13
C LEU A 65 20.70 7.74 7.90
N PRO A 66 21.91 8.21 8.26
CA PRO A 66 23.17 7.46 8.08
C PRO A 66 23.27 6.20 8.96
N SER A 67 22.40 6.04 9.96
CA SER A 67 22.34 4.89 10.87
C SER A 67 21.28 3.85 10.46
N THR A 68 21.08 3.64 9.16
CA THR A 68 20.16 2.59 8.71
C THR A 68 20.81 1.21 8.84
N PRO A 69 20.19 0.25 9.57
CA PRO A 69 20.68 -1.13 9.63
C PRO A 69 20.73 -1.73 8.22
N SER A 70 21.72 -2.59 7.97
CA SER A 70 22.02 -3.18 6.65
C SER A 70 20.76 -3.66 5.91
N ARG A 71 20.55 -3.17 4.67
CA ARG A 71 19.40 -3.39 3.77
C ARG A 71 19.11 -4.86 3.36
N LYS A 72 19.71 -5.85 4.01
CA LYS A 72 19.50 -7.29 3.74
C LYS A 72 18.61 -7.97 4.77
N VAL A 73 17.97 -7.21 5.68
CA VAL A 73 17.13 -7.82 6.73
C VAL A 73 15.87 -8.42 6.08
N PRO A 74 15.67 -9.75 6.12
CA PRO A 74 14.53 -10.39 5.46
C PRO A 74 13.17 -9.89 5.97
N GLN A 75 13.14 -9.39 7.21
CA GLN A 75 11.94 -8.81 7.83
C GLN A 75 11.41 -7.58 7.08
N GLN A 76 12.29 -6.71 6.57
CA GLN A 76 11.87 -5.51 5.85
C GLN A 76 11.27 -5.85 4.48
N PHE A 77 11.79 -6.89 3.83
CA PHE A 77 11.23 -7.40 2.58
C PHE A 77 9.86 -8.04 2.79
N GLY A 78 9.70 -8.86 3.84
CA GLY A 78 8.40 -9.46 4.18
C GLY A 78 7.33 -8.40 4.46
N ALA A 79 7.66 -7.34 5.19
CA ALA A 79 6.74 -6.22 5.44
C ALA A 79 6.30 -5.54 4.14
N ARG A 80 7.21 -5.34 3.18
CA ARG A 80 6.91 -4.74 1.87
C ARG A 80 5.94 -5.60 1.05
N VAL A 81 6.16 -6.92 1.02
CA VAL A 81 5.25 -7.86 0.32
C VAL A 81 3.85 -7.83 0.94
N ILE A 82 3.76 -7.84 2.28
CA ILE A 82 2.46 -7.79 2.98
C ILE A 82 1.73 -6.47 2.68
N ILE A 83 2.45 -5.35 2.71
CA ILE A 83 1.86 -4.04 2.41
C ILE A 83 1.44 -3.94 0.94
N GLY A 84 2.24 -4.45 0.00
CA GLY A 84 1.91 -4.51 -1.42
C GLY A 84 0.66 -5.35 -1.67
N ALA A 85 0.59 -6.55 -1.06
CA ALA A 85 -0.56 -7.43 -1.10
C ALA A 85 -1.82 -6.74 -0.55
N PHE A 86 -1.70 -6.04 0.58
CA PHE A 86 -2.80 -5.28 1.18
C PHE A 86 -3.29 -4.15 0.25
N CYS A 87 -2.39 -3.32 -0.29
CA CYS A 87 -2.76 -2.24 -1.20
C CYS A 87 -3.39 -2.77 -2.50
N GLY A 88 -2.86 -3.88 -3.03
CA GLY A 88 -3.43 -4.60 -4.16
C GLY A 88 -4.81 -5.16 -3.87
N ALA A 89 -5.05 -5.69 -2.66
CA ALA A 89 -6.37 -6.16 -2.23
C ALA A 89 -7.40 -5.02 -2.14
N VAL A 90 -6.99 -3.85 -1.64
CA VAL A 90 -7.82 -2.63 -1.59
C VAL A 90 -8.20 -2.17 -3.00
N LEU A 91 -7.25 -2.14 -3.94
CA LEU A 91 -7.53 -1.89 -5.35
C LEU A 91 -8.49 -2.93 -5.93
N GLY A 92 -8.23 -4.21 -5.68
CA GLY A 92 -9.08 -5.32 -6.15
C GLY A 92 -10.51 -5.25 -5.60
N ALA A 93 -10.70 -4.74 -4.38
CA ALA A 93 -12.01 -4.58 -3.76
C ALA A 93 -12.93 -3.64 -4.55
N THR A 94 -12.39 -2.67 -5.29
CA THR A 94 -13.17 -1.74 -6.14
C THR A 94 -13.88 -2.43 -7.31
N GLY A 95 -13.41 -3.62 -7.71
CA GLY A 95 -13.99 -4.41 -8.81
C GLY A 95 -14.36 -5.83 -8.41
N GLY A 96 -14.53 -6.13 -7.12
CA GLY A 96 -14.86 -7.47 -6.62
C GLY A 96 -13.75 -8.53 -6.79
N ALA A 97 -12.54 -8.11 -7.18
CA ALA A 97 -11.40 -8.99 -7.47
C ALA A 97 -10.35 -8.96 -6.35
N THR A 98 -10.78 -8.89 -5.09
CA THR A 98 -9.90 -8.72 -3.92
C THR A 98 -8.74 -9.73 -3.88
N ILE A 99 -9.01 -11.02 -4.12
CA ILE A 99 -7.99 -12.08 -4.09
C ILE A 99 -6.98 -11.91 -5.22
N GLY A 100 -7.45 -11.63 -6.45
CA GLY A 100 -6.55 -11.41 -7.57
C GLY A 100 -5.74 -10.12 -7.43
N GLY A 101 -6.33 -9.06 -6.86
CA GLY A 101 -5.63 -7.83 -6.52
C GLY A 101 -4.57 -8.04 -5.43
N LEU A 102 -4.87 -8.85 -4.42
CA LEU A 102 -3.92 -9.25 -3.37
C LEU A 102 -2.71 -9.96 -3.97
N ILE A 103 -2.93 -10.96 -4.81
CA ILE A 103 -1.86 -11.73 -5.45
C ILE A 103 -1.02 -10.82 -6.35
N ALA A 104 -1.67 -9.99 -7.18
CA ALA A 104 -0.97 -9.05 -8.05
C ALA A 104 -0.11 -8.06 -7.24
N GLY A 105 -0.64 -7.52 -6.14
CA GLY A 105 0.10 -6.62 -5.26
C GLY A 105 1.21 -7.27 -4.45
N ALA A 106 1.12 -8.59 -4.19
CA ALA A 106 2.19 -9.33 -3.55
C ALA A 106 3.36 -9.66 -4.50
N ILE A 107 3.04 -9.81 -5.79
CA ILE A 107 4.02 -10.14 -6.85
C ILE A 107 4.81 -8.90 -7.29
N GLY A 108 4.15 -7.74 -7.35
CA GLY A 108 4.80 -6.47 -7.69
C GLY A 108 5.79 -6.04 -6.63
#